data_AF-A0A6G1DK41-F1
#
_entry.id   AF-A0A6G1DK41-F1
#
_cell.length_a   1.000
_cell.length_b   1.000
_cell.length_c   1.000
_cell.angle_alpha   90.00
_cell.angle_beta   90.00
_cell.angle_gamma   90.00
#
_symmetry.space_group_name_H-M   'P 1'
#
loop_
_entity.id
_entity.type
_entity.pdbx_description
1 polymer ?
#
loop_
_entity_poly.entity_id
_entity_poly.type
_entity_poly.pdbx_seq_one_letter_code
_entity_poly.pdbx_strand_id
1 'polypeptide(L)'
;MKMASLVEEIRAAGPSTPVDLTAVFSFLVISNVSRASFGNKQRNANEFLSAVKAGVTLASGFKIPDLFPTWREVLDAVTGMRRTLEEVHRIVDSTLEEVIEERRGAREEKAKCGMVIVEENLVDVLIRLHEQVIITRSIPKP
;
A
#
# COMPACT_ATOMS: atom_id res chain seq x y z
N MET A 1 5.36 -18.40 8.21
CA MET A 1 6.35 -18.96 7.25
C MET A 1 7.39 -17.95 6.76
N LYS A 2 7.07 -16.66 6.51
CA LYS A 2 8.03 -15.66 5.96
C LYS A 2 9.12 -15.15 6.93
N MET A 3 8.82 -15.01 8.23
CA MET A 3 9.83 -14.60 9.24
C MET A 3 10.99 -15.59 9.34
N ALA A 4 10.67 -16.89 9.33
CA ALA A 4 11.67 -17.94 9.40
C ALA A 4 12.56 -17.99 8.15
N SER A 5 12.00 -17.75 6.96
CA SER A 5 12.83 -17.74 5.74
C SER A 5 13.81 -16.56 5.72
N LEU A 6 13.43 -15.42 6.29
CA LEU A 6 14.30 -14.26 6.42
C LEU A 6 15.43 -14.46 7.43
N VAL A 7 15.12 -15.10 8.56
CA VAL A 7 16.15 -15.50 9.55
C VAL A 7 17.13 -16.49 8.93
N GLU A 8 16.65 -17.42 8.11
CA GLU A 8 17.50 -18.35 7.37
C GLU A 8 18.33 -17.64 6.29
N GLU A 9 17.79 -16.63 5.61
CA GLU A 9 18.53 -15.81 4.63
C GLU A 9 19.66 -15.01 5.29
N ILE A 10 19.41 -14.40 6.45
CA ILE A 10 20.44 -13.74 7.26
C ILE A 10 21.50 -14.76 7.71
N ARG A 11 21.07 -15.95 8.16
CA ARG A 11 21.99 -17.01 8.60
C ARG A 11 22.83 -17.54 7.44
N ALA A 12 22.26 -17.61 6.24
CA ALA A 12 22.93 -18.09 5.03
C ALA A 12 23.95 -17.09 4.46
N ALA A 13 23.78 -15.78 4.72
CA ALA A 13 24.75 -14.76 4.30
C ALA A 13 26.15 -14.97 4.91
N GLY A 14 26.22 -15.63 6.07
CA GLY A 14 27.48 -15.99 6.74
C GLY A 14 28.07 -14.86 7.60
N PRO A 15 29.05 -15.17 8.48
CA PRO A 15 29.50 -14.28 9.54
C PRO A 15 30.26 -13.02 9.07
N SER A 16 30.71 -12.97 7.81
CA SER A 16 31.51 -11.87 7.27
C SER A 16 30.81 -11.07 6.17
N THR A 17 29.55 -11.39 5.85
CA THR A 17 28.80 -10.70 4.80
C THR A 17 27.94 -9.61 5.42
N PRO A 18 28.11 -8.33 5.02
CA PRO A 18 27.24 -7.26 5.50
C PRO A 18 25.82 -7.47 4.97
N VAL A 19 24.84 -7.46 5.88
CA VAL A 19 23.41 -7.57 5.55
C VAL A 19 22.76 -6.21 5.76
N ASP A 20 22.03 -5.73 4.75
CA ASP A 20 21.20 -4.53 4.87
C ASP A 20 19.93 -4.83 5.68
N LEU A 21 20.04 -4.64 7.00
CA LEU A 21 18.93 -4.82 7.94
C LEU A 21 17.77 -3.85 7.67
N THR A 22 18.04 -2.69 7.05
CA THR A 22 16.99 -1.72 6.71
C THR A 22 16.12 -2.27 5.59
N ALA A 23 16.74 -2.82 4.55
CA ALA A 23 16.02 -3.47 3.45
C ALA A 23 15.22 -4.68 3.94
N VAL A 24 15.85 -5.53 4.77
CA VAL A 24 15.24 -6.71 5.39
C VAL A 24 14.01 -6.34 6.23
N PHE A 25 14.15 -5.39 7.16
CA PHE A 25 13.06 -5.01 8.05
C PHE A 25 11.94 -4.31 7.28
N SER A 26 12.29 -3.47 6.31
CA SER A 26 11.31 -2.84 5.43
C SER A 26 10.48 -3.92 4.75
N PHE A 27 11.11 -4.82 3.98
CA PHE A 27 10.41 -5.89 3.28
C PHE A 27 9.49 -6.69 4.20
N LEU A 28 9.94 -6.96 5.42
CA LEU A 28 9.17 -7.70 6.41
C LEU A 28 7.90 -6.96 6.85
N VAL A 29 8.02 -5.72 7.30
CA VAL A 29 6.87 -4.89 7.71
C VAL A 29 5.88 -4.82 6.56
N ILE A 30 6.39 -4.62 5.36
CA ILE A 30 5.56 -4.39 4.20
C ILE A 30 4.85 -5.67 3.79
N SER A 31 5.55 -6.82 3.74
CA SER A 31 4.89 -8.08 3.44
C SER A 31 3.82 -8.43 4.47
N ASN A 32 3.93 -7.96 5.72
CA ASN A 32 2.89 -8.15 6.72
C ASN A 32 1.71 -7.21 6.49
N VAL A 33 1.96 -5.91 6.28
CA VAL A 33 0.91 -4.92 6.00
C VAL A 33 0.17 -5.27 4.71
N SER A 34 0.88 -5.65 3.66
CA SER A 34 0.29 -6.08 2.39
C SER A 34 -0.58 -7.32 2.60
N ARG A 35 -0.12 -8.32 3.35
CA ARG A 35 -0.92 -9.51 3.63
C ARG A 35 -2.16 -9.23 4.46
N ALA A 36 -2.05 -8.36 5.47
CA ALA A 36 -3.18 -7.96 6.31
C ALA A 36 -4.21 -7.12 5.53
N SER A 37 -3.73 -6.29 4.59
CA SER A 37 -4.59 -5.38 3.83
C SER A 37 -5.21 -6.03 2.60
N PHE A 38 -4.42 -6.83 1.89
CA PHE A 38 -4.73 -7.34 0.55
C PHE A 38 -4.87 -8.87 0.49
N GLY A 39 -4.40 -9.59 1.51
CA GLY A 39 -4.42 -11.06 1.54
C GLY A 39 -3.15 -11.69 0.92
N ASN A 40 -3.23 -12.98 0.59
CA ASN A 40 -2.03 -13.79 0.27
C ASN A 40 -1.60 -13.73 -1.21
N LYS A 41 -2.45 -13.21 -2.11
CA LYS A 41 -2.15 -12.96 -3.51
C LYS A 41 -2.08 -11.46 -3.72
N GLN A 42 -0.90 -10.92 -4.00
CA GLN A 42 -0.84 -9.58 -4.54
C GLN A 42 0.35 -9.49 -5.50
N ARG A 43 0.03 -9.32 -6.78
CA ARG A 43 1.01 -9.29 -7.88
C ARG A 43 1.83 -8.00 -7.87
N ASN A 44 1.25 -6.92 -7.33
CA ASN A 44 1.81 -5.56 -7.39
C ASN A 44 2.25 -5.00 -6.01
N ALA A 45 2.34 -5.85 -4.97
CA ALA A 45 2.69 -5.41 -3.60
C ALA A 45 4.05 -4.71 -3.49
N ASN A 46 5.04 -5.16 -4.27
CA ASN A 46 6.38 -4.59 -4.25
C ASN A 46 6.43 -3.21 -4.91
N GLU A 47 5.66 -3.00 -5.99
CA GLU A 47 5.60 -1.73 -6.71
C GLU A 47 4.84 -0.68 -5.90
N PHE A 48 3.67 -1.07 -5.37
CA PHE A 48 2.91 -0.28 -4.41
C PHE A 48 3.77 0.13 -3.22
N LEU A 49 4.57 -0.80 -2.71
CA LEU A 49 5.44 -0.49 -1.62
C LEU A 49 6.51 0.53 -2.00
N SER A 50 7.19 0.30 -3.10
CA SER A 50 8.25 1.19 -3.57
C SER A 50 7.70 2.61 -3.68
N ALA A 51 6.48 2.75 -4.22
CA ALA A 51 5.75 4.01 -4.29
C ALA A 51 5.44 4.59 -2.90
N VAL A 52 4.93 3.80 -1.95
CA VAL A 52 4.67 4.26 -0.57
C VAL A 52 5.96 4.72 0.13
N LYS A 53 7.06 3.96 -0.02
CA LYS A 53 8.36 4.34 0.54
C LYS A 53 8.85 5.65 -0.06
N ALA A 54 8.78 5.80 -1.38
CA ALA A 54 9.10 7.06 -2.06
C ALA A 54 8.21 8.21 -1.57
N GLY A 55 6.90 7.99 -1.42
CA GLY A 55 5.95 8.95 -0.86
C GLY A 55 6.30 9.38 0.57
N VAL A 56 6.66 8.44 1.45
CA VAL A 56 7.13 8.74 2.81
C VAL A 56 8.45 9.51 2.79
N THR A 57 9.38 9.15 1.90
CA THR A 57 10.64 9.90 1.74
C THR A 57 10.37 11.32 1.26
N LEU A 58 9.51 11.51 0.26
CA LEU A 58 9.09 12.82 -0.24
C LEU A 58 8.36 13.64 0.84
N ALA A 59 7.59 13.00 1.71
CA ALA A 59 6.92 13.66 2.84
C ALA A 59 7.87 13.98 4.01
N SER A 60 8.96 13.21 4.15
CA SER A 60 9.98 13.38 5.19
C SER A 60 11.04 14.43 4.85
N GLY A 61 11.28 14.66 3.55
CA GLY A 61 11.99 15.82 3.07
C GLY A 61 11.09 17.02 3.27
N PHE A 62 11.61 18.06 3.91
CA PHE A 62 10.94 19.34 4.08
C PHE A 62 10.01 19.64 2.91
N LYS A 63 8.82 20.18 3.20
CA LYS A 63 8.04 20.85 2.17
C LYS A 63 8.82 22.10 1.74
N ILE A 64 9.90 21.93 0.96
CA ILE A 64 10.72 23.01 0.42
C ILE A 64 9.82 23.99 -0.36
N PRO A 65 8.73 23.57 -1.03
CA PRO A 65 7.70 24.46 -1.54
C PRO A 65 6.98 25.32 -0.48
N ASP A 66 6.73 24.79 0.72
CA ASP A 66 6.11 25.53 1.83
C ASP A 66 7.14 26.42 2.55
N LEU A 67 8.43 26.05 2.55
CA LEU A 67 9.52 26.86 3.12
C LEU A 67 10.02 27.97 2.18
N PHE A 68 9.97 27.73 0.87
CA PHE A 68 10.45 28.64 -0.18
C PHE A 68 9.40 28.75 -1.29
N PRO A 69 8.23 29.35 -1.00
CA PRO A 69 7.12 29.46 -1.94
C PRO A 69 7.51 30.17 -3.25
N THR A 70 8.46 31.11 -3.17
CA THR A 70 8.98 31.85 -4.33
C THR A 70 9.86 31.01 -5.27
N TRP A 71 10.46 29.93 -4.79
CA TRP A 71 11.37 29.07 -5.58
C TRP A 71 10.74 27.74 -5.94
N ARG A 72 9.44 27.56 -5.64
CA ARG A 72 8.70 26.31 -5.87
C ARG A 72 8.83 25.79 -7.29
N GLU A 73 8.68 26.64 -8.31
CA GLU A 73 8.79 26.21 -9.71
C GLU A 73 10.21 25.77 -10.10
N VAL A 74 11.23 26.46 -9.57
CA VAL A 74 12.65 26.13 -9.82
C VAL A 74 13.02 24.84 -9.09
N LEU A 75 12.60 24.70 -7.84
CA LEU A 75 12.82 23.49 -7.04
C LEU A 75 12.10 22.29 -7.63
N ASP A 76 10.84 22.43 -8.07
CA ASP A 76 10.10 21.37 -8.73
C ASP A 76 10.78 20.95 -10.05
N ALA A 77 11.33 21.90 -10.81
CA ALA A 77 12.04 21.63 -12.05
C ALA A 77 13.41 20.96 -11.84
N VAL A 78 14.17 21.36 -10.81
CA VAL A 78 15.51 20.84 -10.50
C VAL A 78 15.44 19.50 -9.77
N THR A 79 14.53 19.35 -8.81
CA THR A 79 14.41 18.14 -7.99
C THR A 79 13.54 17.06 -8.63
N GLY A 80 12.65 17.42 -9.55
CA GLY A 80 11.69 16.49 -10.15
C GLY A 80 10.64 15.99 -9.16
N MET A 81 10.58 16.55 -7.94
CA MET A 81 9.76 16.07 -6.83
C MET A 81 8.27 15.95 -7.19
N ARG A 82 7.74 16.92 -7.94
CA ARG A 82 6.35 16.88 -8.42
C ARG A 82 6.06 15.68 -9.32
N ARG A 83 6.96 15.36 -10.27
CA ARG A 83 6.80 14.20 -11.16
C ARG A 83 6.86 12.90 -10.39
N THR A 84 7.81 12.78 -9.45
CA THR A 84 7.91 11.59 -8.60
C THR A 84 6.66 11.43 -7.73
N LEU A 85 6.11 12.53 -7.21
CA LEU A 85 4.87 12.48 -6.42
C LEU A 85 3.66 12.07 -7.28
N GLU A 86 3.54 12.61 -8.50
CA GLU A 86 2.51 12.22 -9.46
C GLU A 86 2.62 10.73 -9.82
N GLU A 87 3.83 10.23 -10.03
CA GLU A 87 4.09 8.80 -10.30
C GLU A 87 3.73 7.91 -9.10
N VAL A 88 4.14 8.30 -7.89
CA VAL A 88 3.77 7.62 -6.64
C VAL A 88 2.25 7.58 -6.50
N HIS A 89 1.57 8.71 -6.73
CA HIS A 89 0.12 8.79 -6.64
C HIS A 89 -0.54 7.85 -7.65
N ARG A 90 -0.09 7.84 -8.90
CA ARG A 90 -0.61 6.96 -9.95
C ARG A 90 -0.45 5.48 -9.62
N ILE A 91 0.72 5.08 -9.11
CA ILE A 91 1.00 3.68 -8.75
C ILE A 91 0.12 3.24 -7.57
N VAL A 92 0.03 4.09 -6.54
CA VAL A 92 -0.78 3.82 -5.35
C VAL A 92 -2.25 3.70 -5.74
N ASP A 93 -2.78 4.65 -6.50
CA ASP A 93 -4.17 4.69 -6.93
C ASP A 93 -4.54 3.47 -7.79
N SER A 94 -3.74 3.19 -8.83
CA SER A 94 -3.96 2.03 -9.71
C SER A 94 -3.90 0.70 -8.97
N THR A 95 -3.00 0.56 -7.98
CA THR A 95 -2.90 -0.70 -7.23
C THR A 95 -4.09 -0.87 -6.28
N LEU A 96 -4.53 0.21 -5.63
CA LEU A 96 -5.68 0.16 -4.74
C LEU A 96 -6.98 -0.12 -5.52
N GLU A 97 -7.14 0.49 -6.69
CA GLU A 97 -8.29 0.24 -7.57
C GLU A 97 -8.36 -1.23 -8.00
N GLU A 98 -7.24 -1.80 -8.48
CA GLU A 98 -7.17 -3.22 -8.86
C GLU A 98 -7.56 -4.15 -7.71
N VAL A 99 -7.07 -3.85 -6.50
CA VAL A 99 -7.42 -4.59 -5.29
C VAL A 99 -8.90 -4.46 -4.97
N ILE A 100 -9.46 -3.25 -4.99
CA ILE A 100 -10.87 -3.01 -4.64
C ILE A 100 -11.76 -3.78 -5.61
N GLU A 101 -11.48 -3.73 -6.90
CA GLU A 101 -12.24 -4.44 -7.93
C GLU A 101 -12.13 -5.96 -7.76
N GLU A 102 -10.93 -6.50 -7.48
CA GLU A 102 -10.75 -7.93 -7.17
C GLU A 102 -11.59 -8.35 -5.95
N ARG A 103 -11.60 -7.54 -4.88
CA ARG A 103 -12.37 -7.83 -3.67
C ARG A 103 -13.88 -7.70 -3.89
N ARG A 104 -14.34 -6.71 -4.66
CA ARG A 104 -15.76 -6.56 -5.03
C ARG A 104 -16.24 -7.74 -5.87
N GLY A 105 -15.52 -8.10 -6.92
CA GLY A 105 -15.86 -9.25 -7.77
C GLY A 105 -15.88 -10.57 -6.98
N ALA A 106 -14.89 -10.79 -6.10
CA ALA A 106 -14.87 -11.97 -5.23
C ALA A 106 -16.07 -12.03 -4.26
N ARG A 107 -16.55 -10.88 -3.78
CA ARG A 107 -17.74 -10.77 -2.91
C ARG A 107 -19.04 -11.01 -3.67
N GLU A 108 -19.15 -10.51 -4.89
CA GLU A 108 -20.33 -10.73 -5.74
C GLU A 108 -20.48 -12.20 -6.15
N GLU A 109 -19.40 -12.85 -6.58
CA GLU A 109 -19.41 -14.27 -6.93
C GLU A 109 -19.77 -15.14 -5.71
N LYS A 110 -19.38 -14.72 -4.50
CA LYS A 110 -19.78 -15.38 -3.25
C LYS A 110 -21.24 -15.21 -2.91
N ALA A 111 -21.80 -14.02 -3.11
CA ALA A 111 -23.23 -13.79 -2.91
C ALA A 111 -24.06 -14.73 -3.80
N LYS A 112 -23.56 -15.04 -5.01
CA LYS A 112 -24.16 -16.02 -5.92
C LYS A 112 -23.94 -17.48 -5.50
N CYS A 113 -22.76 -17.81 -4.95
CA CYS A 113 -22.34 -19.20 -4.72
C CYS A 113 -22.50 -19.70 -3.26
N GLY A 114 -22.92 -18.85 -2.32
CA GLY A 114 -23.21 -19.23 -0.92
C GLY A 114 -21.99 -19.61 -0.06
N MET A 115 -20.76 -19.45 -0.56
CA MET A 115 -19.53 -19.83 0.16
C MET A 115 -19.06 -18.74 1.14
N VAL A 116 -19.13 -19.05 2.43
CA VAL A 116 -18.80 -18.14 3.55
C VAL A 116 -17.29 -17.88 3.70
N ILE A 117 -16.41 -18.80 3.29
CA ILE A 117 -15.00 -18.74 3.69
C ILE A 117 -14.18 -17.97 2.66
N VAL A 118 -14.04 -16.67 2.82
CA VAL A 118 -12.83 -15.96 2.38
C VAL A 118 -12.36 -15.21 3.61
N GLU A 119 -11.08 -15.36 3.90
CA GLU A 119 -10.40 -14.61 4.94
C GLU A 119 -10.65 -13.11 4.69
N GLU A 120 -11.41 -12.49 5.61
CA GLU A 120 -11.72 -11.06 5.56
C GLU A 120 -10.44 -10.28 5.84
N ASN A 121 -10.09 -9.35 4.95
CA ASN A 121 -8.92 -8.48 5.08
C ASN A 121 -9.34 -7.04 5.41
N LEU A 122 -8.37 -6.13 5.55
CA LEU A 122 -8.71 -4.73 5.88
C LEU A 122 -9.58 -4.05 4.81
N VAL A 123 -9.30 -4.27 3.53
CA VAL A 123 -10.02 -3.64 2.42
C VAL A 123 -11.50 -4.06 2.41
N ASP A 124 -11.76 -5.32 2.72
CA ASP A 124 -13.12 -5.82 2.91
C ASP A 124 -13.92 -5.09 3.99
N VAL A 125 -13.29 -4.87 5.14
CA VAL A 125 -13.91 -4.18 6.26
C VAL A 125 -14.21 -2.73 5.85
N LEU A 126 -13.28 -2.09 5.14
CA LEU A 126 -13.47 -0.73 4.63
C LEU A 126 -14.60 -0.64 3.58
N ILE A 127 -14.69 -1.60 2.66
CA ILE A 127 -15.79 -1.68 1.68
C ILE A 127 -17.13 -1.83 2.41
N ARG A 128 -17.22 -2.76 3.37
CA ARG A 128 -18.45 -2.96 4.17
C ARG A 128 -18.86 -1.71 4.92
N LEU A 129 -17.91 -1.02 5.56
CA LEU A 129 -18.17 0.24 6.26
C LEU A 129 -18.66 1.32 5.29
N HIS A 130 -18.03 1.43 4.12
CA HIS A 130 -18.42 2.40 3.10
C HIS A 130 -19.86 2.16 2.60
N GLU A 131 -20.22 0.91 2.32
CA GLU A 131 -21.57 0.52 1.92
C GLU A 131 -22.61 0.84 3.01
N GLN A 132 -22.31 0.52 4.28
CA GLN A 132 -23.18 0.87 5.41
C GLN A 132 -23.38 2.38 5.56
N VAL A 133 -22.31 3.18 5.42
CA VAL A 133 -22.38 4.65 5.51
C VAL A 133 -23.21 5.24 4.37
N ILE A 134 -23.05 4.73 3.14
CA ILE A 134 -23.87 5.15 2.00
C ILE A 134 -25.35 4.82 2.24
N ILE A 135 -25.65 3.59 2.68
CA ILE A 135 -27.02 3.16 2.99
C ILE A 135 -27.63 4.06 4.07
N THR A 136 -26.88 4.38 5.12
CA THR A 136 -27.37 5.23 6.24
C THR A 136 -27.62 6.68 5.80
N ARG A 137 -26.86 7.20 4.82
CA ARG A 137 -27.08 8.54 4.24
C ARG A 137 -28.22 8.61 3.23
N SER A 138 -28.61 7.49 2.63
CA SER A 138 -29.70 7.41 1.66
C SER A 138 -31.09 7.24 2.31
N ILE A 139 -31.17 7.03 3.63
CA ILE A 139 -32.44 7.03 4.36
C ILE A 139 -32.86 8.50 4.57
N PRO A 140 -34.03 8.93 4.07
CA PRO A 140 -34.52 10.28 4.35
C PRO A 140 -34.71 10.43 5.86
N LYS A 141 -34.10 11.47 6.43
CA LYS A 141 -34.40 11.86 7.82
C LYS A 141 -35.88 12.26 7.93
N PRO A 142 -36.52 11.95 9.06
CA PRO A 142 -37.93 12.27 9.29
C PRO A 142 -38.21 13.77 9.17
#